data_AF-A0A9E2QJ84-F1
#
_entry.id   AF-A0A9E2QJ84-F1
#
_cell.length_a   1.000
_cell.length_b   1.000
_cell.length_c   1.000
_cell.angle_alpha   90.00
_cell.angle_beta   90.00
_cell.angle_gamma   90.00
#
_symmetry.space_group_name_H-M   'P 1'
#
loop_
_entity.id
_entity.type
_entity.pdbx_description
1 polymer ?
#
loop_
_entity_poly.entity_id
_entity_poly.type
_entity_poly.pdbx_seq_one_letter_code
_entity_poly.pdbx_strand_id
1 'polypeptide(L)'
;MTFENPPKGEEKPEENLESPEMAAEEEISPEAMEANEYFEGMRAQMLELEIKGELTPEEQETLDYLKEQVELFDELGGEIEEIIEE
;
A
#
# COMPACT_ATOMS: atom_id res chain seq x y z
N MET A 1 -22.40 61.00 20.36
CA MET A 1 -21.80 59.84 19.68
C MET A 1 -21.96 58.66 20.61
N THR A 2 -22.78 57.69 20.24
CA THR A 2 -22.92 56.43 20.99
C THR A 2 -23.21 55.35 19.97
N PHE A 3 -22.22 54.51 19.68
CA PHE A 3 -22.46 53.23 19.05
C PHE A 3 -21.81 52.18 19.95
N GLU A 4 -22.67 51.25 20.33
CA GLU A 4 -22.52 50.27 21.40
C GLU A 4 -21.57 49.15 20.99
N ASN A 5 -20.85 48.60 21.97
CA ASN A 5 -20.12 47.35 21.81
C ASN A 5 -21.10 46.21 21.48
N PRO A 6 -20.79 45.29 20.55
CA PRO A 6 -21.59 44.09 20.38
C PRO A 6 -21.39 43.15 21.59
N PRO A 7 -22.45 42.43 22.02
CA PRO A 7 -22.35 41.49 23.11
C PRO A 7 -21.46 40.31 22.71
N LYS A 8 -20.46 40.01 23.57
CA LYS A 8 -19.82 38.69 23.63
C LYS A 8 -20.84 37.72 24.20
N GLY A 9 -21.16 36.67 23.45
CA GLY A 9 -21.98 35.58 23.98
C GLY A 9 -22.62 34.79 22.87
N GLU A 10 -21.97 33.67 22.56
CA GLU A 10 -22.52 32.36 22.19
C GLU A 10 -21.53 31.69 21.22
N GLU A 11 -20.38 31.31 21.76
CA GLU A 11 -19.70 30.11 21.25
C GLU A 11 -20.69 28.97 21.49
N LYS A 12 -21.42 28.59 20.43
CA LYS A 12 -22.01 27.26 20.40
C LYS A 12 -20.85 26.29 20.64
N PRO A 13 -21.01 25.27 21.52
CA PRO A 13 -20.05 24.18 21.49
C PRO A 13 -20.09 23.66 20.05
N GLU A 14 -18.98 23.83 19.33
CA GLU A 14 -18.72 22.97 18.20
C GLU A 14 -18.85 21.57 18.79
N GLU A 15 -19.94 20.89 18.43
CA GLU A 15 -19.97 19.45 18.55
C GLU A 15 -18.72 19.01 17.80
N ASN A 16 -17.67 18.69 18.57
CA ASN A 16 -16.62 17.83 18.11
C ASN A 16 -17.37 16.58 17.67
N LEU A 17 -17.69 16.55 16.37
CA LEU A 17 -17.86 15.33 15.63
C LEU A 17 -16.48 14.68 15.71
N GLU A 18 -16.17 14.09 16.86
CA GLU A 18 -15.32 12.93 16.92
C GLU A 18 -16.00 11.95 15.98
N SER A 19 -15.59 12.00 14.71
CA SER A 19 -15.81 10.92 13.77
C SER A 19 -15.25 9.69 14.47
N PRO A 20 -16.10 8.78 14.98
CA PRO A 20 -15.60 7.56 15.54
C PRO A 20 -15.10 6.75 14.35
N GLU A 21 -13.87 6.24 14.47
CA GLU A 21 -13.29 5.24 13.59
C GLU A 21 -12.80 5.79 12.24
N MET A 22 -11.74 6.62 12.26
CA MET A 22 -10.66 6.31 11.31
C MET A 22 -10.10 4.97 11.76
N ALA A 23 -10.39 3.94 10.98
CA ALA A 23 -9.74 2.63 11.09
C ALA A 23 -8.25 2.88 11.31
N ALA A 24 -7.69 2.27 12.35
CA ALA A 24 -6.26 2.36 12.61
C ALA A 24 -5.54 2.04 11.31
N GLU A 25 -4.90 3.06 10.71
CA GLU A 25 -3.94 2.83 9.64
C GLU A 25 -2.85 2.00 10.30
N GLU A 26 -2.84 0.70 10.06
CA GLU A 26 -1.69 -0.12 10.41
C GLU A 26 -0.49 0.49 9.69
N GLU A 27 0.39 1.15 10.45
CA GLU A 27 1.65 1.65 9.93
C GLU A 27 2.46 0.45 9.45
N ILE A 28 2.43 0.20 8.14
CA ILE A 28 3.29 -0.78 7.49
C ILE A 28 4.73 -0.34 7.73
N SER A 29 5.62 -1.26 8.15
CA SER A 29 7.00 -0.88 8.44
C SER A 29 7.70 -0.33 7.19
N PRO A 30 8.65 0.61 7.32
CA PRO A 30 9.43 1.11 6.18
C PRO A 30 10.06 -0.01 5.36
N GLU A 31 10.53 -1.07 6.01
CA GLU A 31 11.10 -2.26 5.36
C GLU A 31 10.05 -3.04 4.56
N ALA A 32 8.82 -3.15 5.06
CA ALA A 32 7.72 -3.79 4.35
C ALA A 32 7.25 -2.95 3.14
N MET A 33 7.29 -1.61 3.25
CA MET A 33 7.04 -0.72 2.11
C MET A 33 8.13 -0.85 1.04
N GLU A 34 9.40 -0.81 1.43
CA GLU A 34 10.54 -0.97 0.51
C GLU A 34 10.52 -2.34 -0.18
N ALA A 35 10.22 -3.40 0.58
CA ALA A 35 10.05 -4.74 0.03
C ALA A 35 8.91 -4.77 -1.00
N ASN A 36 7.75 -4.18 -0.71
CA ASN A 36 6.63 -4.17 -1.66
C ASN A 36 6.96 -3.40 -2.95
N GLU A 37 7.63 -2.23 -2.85
CA GLU A 37 8.07 -1.47 -4.02
C GLU A 37 9.03 -2.29 -4.90
N TYR A 38 9.95 -3.04 -4.28
CA TYR A 38 10.85 -3.95 -4.99
C TYR A 38 10.08 -5.04 -5.78
N PHE A 39 9.08 -5.69 -5.17
CA PHE A 39 8.28 -6.72 -5.84
C PHE A 39 7.37 -6.17 -6.92
N GLU A 40 6.80 -4.98 -6.71
CA GLU A 40 6.04 -4.29 -7.75
C GLU A 40 6.91 -4.00 -8.98
N GLY A 41 8.16 -3.56 -8.77
CA GLY A 41 9.13 -3.36 -9.85
C GLY A 41 9.47 -4.64 -10.62
N MET A 42 9.57 -5.78 -9.94
CA MET A 42 9.78 -7.08 -10.58
C MET A 42 8.56 -7.53 -11.38
N ARG A 43 7.35 -7.40 -10.82
CA ARG A 43 6.10 -7.73 -11.52
C ARG A 43 5.90 -6.87 -12.78
N ALA A 44 6.26 -5.60 -12.72
CA ALA A 44 6.21 -4.71 -13.87
C ALA A 44 7.16 -5.18 -15.00
N GLN A 45 8.41 -5.52 -14.66
CA GLN A 45 9.38 -6.04 -15.64
C GLN A 45 8.92 -7.37 -16.26
N MET A 46 8.36 -8.27 -15.44
CA MET A 46 7.80 -9.52 -15.91
C MET A 46 6.67 -9.27 -16.94
N LEU A 47 5.74 -8.37 -16.61
CA LEU A 47 4.62 -8.01 -17.50
C LEU A 47 5.11 -7.38 -18.82
N GLU A 48 6.13 -6.52 -18.76
CA GLU A 48 6.73 -5.92 -19.96
C GLU A 48 7.30 -6.99 -20.90
N LEU A 49 8.01 -7.98 -20.35
CA LEU A 49 8.55 -9.11 -21.11
C LEU A 49 7.43 -9.98 -21.69
N GLU A 50 6.38 -10.27 -20.93
CA GLU A 50 5.24 -11.07 -21.42
C GLU A 50 4.48 -10.38 -22.57
N ILE A 51 4.29 -9.06 -22.49
CA ILE A 51 3.61 -8.28 -23.52
C ILE A 51 4.46 -8.16 -24.79
N LYS A 52 5.79 -8.14 -24.66
CA LYS A 52 6.72 -7.98 -25.79
C LYS A 52 6.57 -9.07 -26.86
N GLY A 53 6.13 -10.27 -26.47
CA GLY A 53 5.79 -11.37 -27.37
C GLY A 53 7.00 -12.10 -27.98
N GLU A 54 7.88 -11.40 -28.70
CA GLU A 54 9.13 -11.95 -29.20
C GLU A 54 10.28 -11.63 -28.23
N LEU A 55 10.68 -12.64 -27.45
CA LEU A 55 11.79 -12.55 -26.51
C LEU A 55 13.08 -13.11 -27.10
N THR A 56 14.18 -12.42 -26.83
CA THR A 56 15.52 -13.01 -27.01
C THR A 56 15.75 -14.13 -25.99
N PRO A 57 16.72 -15.04 -26.20
CA PRO A 57 17.04 -16.07 -25.22
C PRO A 57 17.36 -15.53 -23.83
N GLU A 58 18.07 -14.40 -23.74
CA GLU A 58 18.42 -13.74 -22.48
C GLU A 58 17.19 -13.14 -21.78
N GLU A 59 16.27 -12.56 -22.55
CA GLU A 59 15.01 -12.06 -22.02
C GLU A 59 14.06 -13.18 -21.58
N GLN A 60 14.08 -14.32 -22.28
CA GLN A 60 13.35 -15.50 -21.84
C GLN A 60 13.92 -16.04 -20.53
N GLU A 61 15.25 -16.14 -20.40
CA GLU A 61 15.90 -16.54 -19.15
C GLU A 61 15.57 -15.57 -18.00
N THR A 62 15.55 -14.27 -18.29
CA THR A 62 15.12 -13.24 -17.34
C THR A 62 13.67 -13.41 -16.93
N LEU A 63 12.77 -13.64 -17.89
CA LEU A 63 11.35 -13.89 -17.62
C LEU A 63 11.14 -15.14 -16.75
N ASP A 64 11.85 -16.22 -17.05
CA ASP A 64 11.77 -17.47 -16.31
C ASP A 64 12.28 -17.28 -14.87
N TYR A 65 13.39 -16.56 -14.69
CA TYR A 65 13.90 -16.19 -13.37
C TYR A 65 12.90 -15.35 -12.57
N LEU A 66 12.32 -14.32 -13.19
CA LEU A 66 11.33 -13.46 -12.53
C LEU A 66 10.08 -14.25 -12.10
N LYS A 67 9.64 -15.22 -12.91
CA LYS A 67 8.50 -16.10 -12.57
C LYS A 67 8.78 -16.96 -11.35
N GLU A 68 9.96 -17.58 -11.29
CA GLU A 68 10.37 -18.40 -10.14
C GLU A 68 10.41 -17.57 -8.85
N GLN A 69 10.88 -16.31 -8.91
CA GLN A 69 10.90 -15.44 -7.74
C GLN A 69 9.50 -15.04 -7.27
N VAL A 70 8.57 -14.77 -8.19
CA VAL A 70 7.18 -14.44 -7.82
C VAL A 70 6.49 -15.64 -7.19
N GLU A 71 6.68 -16.84 -7.74
CA GLU A 71 6.11 -18.09 -7.19
C GLU A 71 6.61 -18.35 -5.76
N LEU A 72 7.91 -18.16 -5.50
CA LEU A 72 8.48 -18.25 -4.16
C LEU A 72 7.86 -17.24 -3.19
N PHE A 73 7.58 -16.02 -3.67
CA PHE A 73 6.95 -14.99 -2.85
C PHE A 73 5.51 -15.31 -2.50
N ASP A 74 4.74 -15.85 -3.46
CA ASP A 74 3.36 -16.27 -3.23
C ASP A 74 3.31 -17.46 -2.26
N GLU A 75 4.24 -18.42 -2.36
CA GLU A 75 4.35 -19.54 -1.42
C GLU A 75 4.65 -19.04 0.01
N LEU A 76 5.66 -18.18 0.18
CA LEU A 76 5.99 -17.58 1.48
C LEU A 76 4.85 -16.74 2.06
N GLY A 77 4.14 -16.00 1.21
CA GLY A 77 2.96 -15.24 1.62
C GLY A 77 1.84 -16.14 2.15
N GLY A 78 1.56 -17.24 1.45
CA GLY A 78 0.59 -18.24 1.88
C GLY A 78 0.97 -18.91 3.21
N GLU A 79 2.24 -19.31 3.38
CA GLU A 79 2.72 -19.89 4.64
C GLU A 79 2.55 -18.92 5.83
N ILE A 80 2.77 -17.61 5.62
CA ILE A 80 2.58 -16.60 6.66
C ILE A 80 1.09 -16.44 7.01
N GLU A 81 0.21 -16.45 6.01
CA GLU A 81 -1.25 -16.37 6.23
C GLU A 81 -1.75 -17.57 7.05
N GLU A 82 -1.30 -18.80 6.72
CA GLU A 82 -1.60 -20.01 7.50
C GLU A 82 -1.15 -19.90 8.98
N ILE A 83 0.03 -19.32 9.24
CA ILE A 83 0.55 -19.13 10.61
C ILE A 83 -0.29 -18.11 11.41
N ILE A 84 -0.82 -17.07 10.76
CA ILE A 84 -1.60 -16.01 11.44
C ILE A 84 -3.02 -16.50 11.77
N GLU A 85 -3.57 -17.42 10.99
CA GLU A 85 -4.93 -17.94 11.18
C GLU A 85 -5.05 -19.07 12.23
N GLU A 86 -3.94 -19.64 12.72
CA GLU A 86 -3.88 -20.76 13.68
C GLU A 86 -3.72 -20.33 15.16
#